data_AF-A0A0M9VL98-F1
#
_entry.id   AF-A0A0M9VL98-F1
#
_cell.length_a   1.000
_cell.length_b   1.000
_cell.length_c   1.000
_cell.angle_alpha   90.00
_cell.angle_beta   90.00
_cell.angle_gamma   90.00
#
_symmetry.space_group_name_H-M   'P 1'
#
loop_
_entity.id
_entity.type
_entity.pdbx_description
1 polymer ?
#
loop_
_entity_poly.entity_id
_entity_poly.type
_entity_poly.pdbx_seq_one_letter_code
_entity_poly.pdbx_strand_id
1 'polypeptide(L)'
;MALFLPEPLWMAAVSILVFLALATALALCVVSLRRPSTSPLAVATGLVVAATVVVAVSPVGVPTLVGAMLALLAVAVAAVGGNPITRQVLELATGGRVRETRDGGILVAPPRVDGAPDEPDAVALLRGGTTIGYLERLAVVIAVIAGYPEAIAVVVAVKGIGRFSELAAAEARERFIIGTLASLLWASVVGALIRLAIW
;
A
#
# COMPACT_ATOMS: atom_id res chain seq x y z
N MET A 1 40.30 3.62 -3.95
CA MET A 1 40.37 3.62 -2.47
C MET A 1 38.95 3.83 -1.95
N ALA A 2 38.16 2.76 -1.89
CA ALA A 2 36.81 2.84 -1.33
C ALA A 2 36.96 3.05 0.18
N LEU A 3 36.45 4.18 0.67
CA LEU A 3 36.49 4.53 2.08
C LEU A 3 35.47 3.62 2.80
N PHE A 4 35.87 2.40 3.14
CA PHE A 4 35.05 1.52 3.97
C PHE A 4 34.96 2.15 5.35
N LEU A 5 33.80 2.75 5.65
CA LEU A 5 33.48 3.18 6.99
C LEU A 5 33.55 1.95 7.91
N PRO A 6 33.94 2.13 9.19
CA PRO A 6 33.75 1.11 10.21
C PRO A 6 32.32 0.54 10.15
N GLU A 7 32.19 -0.78 10.20
CA GLU A 7 30.91 -1.52 10.27
C GLU A 7 29.83 -0.83 11.13
N PRO A 8 30.09 -0.40 12.38
CA PRO A 8 29.06 0.25 13.20
C PRO A 8 28.57 1.59 12.62
N LEU A 9 29.44 2.35 11.96
CA LEU A 9 29.07 3.61 11.32
C LEU A 9 28.24 3.36 10.07
N TRP A 10 28.55 2.32 9.31
CA TRP A 10 27.75 1.91 8.14
C TRP A 10 26.36 1.43 8.54
N MET A 11 26.26 0.56 9.55
CA MET A 11 24.97 0.10 10.10
C MET A 11 24.11 1.26 10.60
N ALA A 12 24.71 2.22 11.32
CA ALA A 12 24.02 3.41 11.77
C ALA A 12 23.54 4.28 10.59
N ALA A 13 24.39 4.49 9.58
CA ALA A 13 24.04 5.28 8.40
C ALA A 13 22.85 4.67 7.63
N VAL A 14 22.86 3.35 7.39
CA VAL A 14 21.74 2.66 6.72
C VAL A 14 20.48 2.73 7.58
N SER A 15 20.58 2.51 8.89
CA SER A 15 19.44 2.60 9.81
C SER A 15 18.80 3.99 9.81
N ILE A 16 19.62 5.05 9.84
CA ILE A 16 19.18 6.45 9.77
C ILE A 16 18.54 6.73 8.41
N LEU A 17 19.13 6.26 7.31
CA LEU A 17 18.58 6.40 5.97
C LEU A 17 17.18 5.77 5.87
N VAL A 18 17.02 4.53 6.34
CA VAL A 18 15.73 3.82 6.31
C VAL A 18 14.71 4.54 7.20
N PHE A 19 15.11 4.99 8.39
CA PHE A 19 14.24 5.76 9.27
C PHE A 19 13.74 7.04 8.59
N LEU A 20 14.65 7.84 8.02
CA LEU A 20 14.31 9.10 7.35
C LEU A 20 13.45 8.87 6.11
N ALA A 21 13.75 7.83 5.33
CA ALA A 21 12.95 7.44 4.17
C ALA A 21 11.52 7.07 4.57
N LEU A 22 11.35 6.22 5.59
CA LEU A 22 10.03 5.83 6.09
C LEU A 22 9.26 6.99 6.72
N ALA A 23 9.93 7.84 7.52
CA ALA A 23 9.30 8.99 8.16
C ALA A 23 8.82 10.02 7.12
N THR A 24 9.66 10.25 6.10
CA THR A 24 9.32 11.15 4.99
C THR A 24 8.21 10.56 4.11
N ALA A 25 8.28 9.26 3.78
CA ALA A 25 7.21 8.58 3.06
C ALA A 25 5.89 8.64 3.82
N LEU A 26 5.89 8.44 5.14
CA LEU A 26 4.71 8.57 5.98
C LEU A 26 4.15 9.99 5.93
N ALA A 27 4.99 11.00 6.11
CA ALA A 27 4.58 12.41 6.07
C ALA A 27 3.96 12.77 4.71
N LEU A 28 4.59 12.35 3.61
CA LEU A 28 4.07 12.56 2.25
C LEU A 28 2.73 11.84 2.02
N CYS A 29 2.58 10.62 2.52
CA CYS A 29 1.31 9.89 2.47
C CYS A 29 0.21 10.62 3.26
N VAL A 30 0.52 11.11 4.46
CA VAL A 30 -0.42 11.88 5.31
C VAL A 30 -0.81 13.21 4.65
N VAL A 31 0.13 13.92 4.04
CA VAL A 31 -0.15 15.14 3.27
C VAL A 31 -1.06 14.82 2.09
N SER A 32 -0.79 13.74 1.37
CA SER A 32 -1.59 13.32 0.21
C SER A 32 -3.00 12.85 0.59
N LEU A 33 -3.24 12.40 1.82
CA LEU A 33 -4.59 12.12 2.32
C LEU A 33 -5.42 13.40 2.46
N ARG A 34 -4.77 14.53 2.78
CA ARG A 34 -5.44 15.84 2.93
C ARG A 34 -5.58 16.58 1.60
N ARG A 35 -4.59 16.44 0.71
CA ARG A 35 -4.58 17.04 -0.64
C ARG A 35 -4.13 15.99 -1.65
N PRO A 36 -5.06 15.30 -2.34
CA PRO A 36 -4.70 14.25 -3.28
C PRO A 36 -3.88 14.86 -4.42
N SER A 37 -2.60 14.51 -4.45
CA SER A 37 -1.64 14.96 -5.46
C SER A 37 -0.73 13.79 -5.82
N THR A 38 -0.40 13.67 -7.10
CA THR A 38 0.39 12.55 -7.63
C THR A 38 1.87 12.64 -7.26
N SER A 39 2.42 13.87 -7.17
CA SER A 39 3.84 14.09 -6.91
C SER A 39 4.33 13.62 -5.52
N PRO A 40 3.68 13.92 -4.38
CA PRO A 40 4.14 13.42 -3.09
C PRO A 40 4.08 11.89 -3.00
N LEU A 41 3.10 11.25 -3.65
CA LEU A 41 2.98 9.79 -3.67
C LEU A 41 4.06 9.13 -4.53
N ALA A 42 4.40 9.72 -5.67
CA ALA A 42 5.51 9.26 -6.49
C ALA A 42 6.84 9.33 -5.71
N VAL A 43 7.08 10.43 -4.98
CA VAL A 43 8.27 10.59 -4.14
C VAL A 43 8.26 9.58 -2.97
N ALA A 44 7.14 9.41 -2.27
CA ALA A 44 7.04 8.44 -1.19
C ALA A 44 7.30 7.00 -1.68
N THR A 45 6.72 6.64 -2.83
CA THR A 45 6.93 5.33 -3.47
C THR A 45 8.38 5.15 -3.87
N GLY A 46 8.97 6.15 -4.53
CA GLY A 46 10.39 6.14 -4.92
C GLY A 46 11.33 6.01 -3.72
N LEU A 47 11.06 6.69 -2.61
CA LEU A 47 11.84 6.58 -1.37
C LEU A 47 11.78 5.18 -0.76
N VAL A 48 10.59 4.59 -0.67
CA VAL A 48 10.44 3.23 -0.14
C VAL A 48 11.17 2.22 -1.03
N VAL A 49 10.97 2.28 -2.35
CA VAL A 49 11.63 1.37 -3.29
C VAL A 49 13.15 1.55 -3.26
N ALA A 50 13.65 2.79 -3.26
CA ALA A 50 15.08 3.07 -3.19
C ALA A 50 15.69 2.55 -1.88
N ALA A 51 15.02 2.75 -0.74
CA ALA A 51 15.45 2.20 0.54
C ALA A 51 15.45 0.66 0.52
N THR A 52 14.44 0.02 -0.07
CA THR A 52 14.40 -1.44 -0.23
C THR A 52 15.57 -1.95 -1.05
N VAL A 53 15.89 -1.27 -2.15
CA VAL A 53 17.04 -1.63 -3.00
C VAL A 53 18.36 -1.45 -2.24
N VAL A 54 18.55 -0.34 -1.54
CA VAL A 54 19.76 -0.07 -0.74
C VAL A 54 19.99 -1.18 0.29
N VAL A 55 18.95 -1.54 1.04
CA VAL A 55 19.04 -2.60 2.05
C VAL A 55 19.25 -3.97 1.41
N ALA A 56 18.60 -4.26 0.28
CA ALA A 56 18.78 -5.53 -0.42
C ALA A 56 20.21 -5.75 -0.94
N VAL A 57 20.90 -4.68 -1.38
CA VAL A 57 22.28 -4.77 -1.87
C VAL A 57 23.33 -4.59 -0.76
N SER A 58 22.93 -4.03 0.38
CA SER A 58 23.79 -3.82 1.54
C SER A 58 23.13 -4.38 2.81
N PRO A 59 23.17 -5.71 3.01
CA PRO A 59 22.63 -6.34 4.21
C PRO A 59 23.34 -5.78 5.45
N VAL A 60 22.58 -5.21 6.36
CA VAL A 60 23.08 -4.67 7.63
C VAL A 60 22.36 -5.35 8.78
N GLY A 61 23.09 -5.78 9.81
CA GLY A 61 22.49 -6.37 11.01
C GLY A 61 21.93 -5.30 11.94
N VAL A 62 20.78 -4.71 11.60
CA VAL A 62 20.20 -3.62 12.40
C VAL A 62 19.92 -4.12 13.84
N PRO A 63 20.36 -3.39 14.89
CA PRO A 63 20.10 -3.76 16.27
C PRO A 63 18.61 -3.93 16.54
N THR A 64 18.21 -4.92 17.36
CA THR A 64 16.81 -5.30 17.58
C THR A 64 15.91 -4.13 17.97
N LEU A 65 16.39 -3.22 18.83
CA LEU A 65 15.62 -2.03 19.25
C LEU A 65 15.35 -1.09 18.08
N VAL A 66 16.36 -0.82 17.25
CA VAL A 66 16.22 0.01 16.06
C VAL A 66 15.32 -0.67 15.03
N GLY A 67 15.50 -1.97 14.82
CA GLY A 67 14.64 -2.79 13.96
C GLY A 67 13.17 -2.73 14.38
N ALA A 68 12.88 -2.80 15.69
CA ALA A 68 11.52 -2.66 16.21
C ALA A 68 10.91 -1.28 15.95
N MET A 69 11.70 -0.21 16.10
CA MET A 69 11.26 1.16 15.77
C MET A 69 10.97 1.32 14.28
N LEU A 70 11.84 0.79 13.41
CA LEU A 70 11.63 0.79 11.97
C LEU A 70 10.41 -0.04 11.57
N ALA A 71 10.19 -1.19 12.21
CA ALA A 71 9.03 -2.05 11.98
C ALA A 71 7.71 -1.33 12.33
N LEU A 72 7.64 -0.65 13.48
CA LEU A 72 6.47 0.14 13.86
C LEU A 72 6.18 1.25 12.83
N LEU A 73 7.22 1.94 12.39
CA LEU A 73 7.09 3.00 11.38
C LEU A 73 6.65 2.43 10.02
N ALA A 74 7.20 1.30 9.61
CA ALA A 74 6.82 0.59 8.38
C ALA A 74 5.38 0.10 8.42
N VAL A 75 4.89 -0.41 9.56
CA VAL A 75 3.48 -0.76 9.74
C VAL A 75 2.58 0.46 9.50
N ALA A 76 2.95 1.62 10.05
CA ALA A 76 2.22 2.86 9.81
C ALA A 76 2.26 3.29 8.33
N VAL A 77 3.42 3.22 7.67
CA VAL A 77 3.59 3.53 6.23
C VAL A 77 2.76 2.58 5.36
N ALA A 78 2.77 1.28 5.64
CA ALA A 78 1.97 0.29 4.94
C ALA A 78 0.48 0.61 5.09
N ALA A 79 -0.01 0.79 6.33
CA ALA A 79 -1.41 1.05 6.61
C ALA A 79 -1.90 2.36 5.98
N VAL A 80 -1.22 3.48 6.25
CA VAL A 80 -1.61 4.84 5.85
C VAL A 80 -1.35 5.10 4.37
N GLY A 81 -0.19 4.69 3.86
CA GLY A 81 0.21 4.90 2.46
C GLY A 81 -0.57 4.06 1.46
N GLY A 82 -1.09 2.90 1.88
CA GLY A 82 -1.81 2.01 0.98
C GLY A 82 -3.07 2.64 0.38
N ASN A 83 -3.80 3.48 1.13
CA ASN A 83 -5.02 4.12 0.63
C ASN A 83 -4.76 5.11 -0.54
N PRO A 84 -3.93 6.16 -0.38
CA PRO A 84 -3.69 7.11 -1.45
C PRO A 84 -2.94 6.49 -2.64
N ILE A 85 -2.00 5.56 -2.40
CA ILE A 85 -1.29 4.86 -3.48
C ILE A 85 -2.24 3.97 -4.30
N THR A 86 -3.11 3.20 -3.64
CA THR A 86 -4.10 2.37 -4.34
C THR A 86 -5.03 3.23 -5.19
N ARG A 87 -5.48 4.37 -4.66
CA ARG A 87 -6.32 5.32 -5.40
C ARG A 87 -5.60 5.90 -6.61
N GLN A 88 -4.33 6.27 -6.48
CA GLN A 88 -3.52 6.75 -7.60
C GLN A 88 -3.38 5.69 -8.69
N VAL A 89 -3.08 4.43 -8.32
CA VAL A 89 -2.98 3.33 -9.29
C VAL A 89 -4.31 3.08 -9.99
N LEU A 90 -5.42 3.12 -9.25
CA LEU A 90 -6.76 2.97 -9.81
C LEU A 90 -7.13 4.11 -10.75
N GLU A 91 -6.77 5.34 -10.42
CA GLU A 91 -6.98 6.51 -11.28
C GLU A 91 -6.21 6.36 -12.59
N LEU A 92 -4.94 5.95 -12.53
CA LEU A 92 -4.11 5.69 -13.71
C LEU A 92 -4.66 4.53 -14.56
N ALA A 93 -5.14 3.44 -13.93
CA ALA A 93 -5.61 2.27 -14.65
C ALA A 93 -7.01 2.45 -15.27
N THR A 94 -7.90 3.18 -14.60
CA THR A 94 -9.31 3.33 -15.02
C THR A 94 -9.60 4.65 -15.72
N GLY A 95 -8.66 5.61 -15.73
CA GLY A 95 -8.85 6.93 -16.32
C GLY A 95 -10.02 7.71 -15.71
N GLY A 96 -10.34 7.45 -14.44
CA GLY A 96 -11.43 8.11 -13.70
C GLY A 96 -12.85 7.65 -14.06
N ARG A 97 -13.01 6.59 -14.88
CA ARG A 97 -14.33 6.10 -15.32
C ARG A 97 -15.18 5.48 -14.19
N VAL A 98 -14.55 5.01 -13.12
CA VAL A 98 -15.22 4.38 -11.96
C VAL A 98 -15.11 5.29 -10.74
N ARG A 99 -16.24 5.83 -10.27
CA ARG A 99 -16.30 6.71 -9.09
C ARG A 99 -16.32 5.88 -7.80
N GLU A 100 -15.64 6.37 -6.78
CA GLU A 100 -15.55 5.74 -5.46
C GLU A 100 -16.34 6.54 -4.44
N THR A 101 -17.00 5.86 -3.49
CA THR A 101 -17.52 6.52 -2.28
C THR A 101 -16.39 6.83 -1.30
N ARG A 102 -16.64 7.73 -0.34
CA ARG A 102 -15.65 8.09 0.69
C ARG A 102 -15.13 6.88 1.49
N ASP A 103 -15.98 5.85 1.65
CA ASP A 103 -15.70 4.65 2.44
C ASP A 103 -15.05 3.49 1.63
N GLY A 104 -14.63 3.77 0.39
CA GLY A 104 -13.98 2.78 -0.47
C GLY A 104 -14.96 1.84 -1.18
N GLY A 105 -16.20 2.29 -1.38
CA GLY A 105 -17.23 1.58 -2.15
C GLY A 105 -17.19 1.94 -3.63
N ILE A 106 -17.71 1.05 -4.47
CA ILE A 106 -17.70 1.19 -5.93
C ILE A 106 -19.06 1.73 -6.38
N LEU A 107 -19.06 2.87 -7.07
CA LEU A 107 -20.24 3.40 -7.74
C LEU A 107 -20.23 2.93 -9.19
N VAL A 108 -21.19 2.09 -9.55
CA VAL A 108 -21.43 1.70 -10.95
C VAL A 108 -22.64 2.49 -11.42
N ALA A 109 -22.47 3.30 -12.48
CA ALA A 109 -23.61 3.95 -13.12
C ALA A 109 -24.42 2.87 -13.86
N PRO A 110 -25.76 2.85 -13.77
CA PRO A 110 -26.56 1.95 -14.59
C PRO A 110 -26.33 2.27 -16.08
N PRO A 111 -26.50 1.27 -16.98
CA PRO A 111 -26.43 1.52 -18.42
C PRO A 111 -27.37 2.66 -18.80
N ARG A 112 -26.88 3.66 -19.54
CA ARG A 112 -27.75 4.71 -20.09
C ARG A 112 -28.76 4.04 -21.03
N VAL A 113 -30.02 4.05 -20.64
CA VAL A 113 -31.13 3.75 -21.54
C VAL A 113 -31.52 5.07 -22.20
N ASP A 114 -31.34 5.17 -23.52
CA ASP A 114 -31.69 6.38 -24.28
C ASP A 114 -33.18 6.72 -24.05
N GLY A 115 -33.44 7.87 -23.43
CA GLY A 115 -34.79 8.40 -23.20
C GLY A 115 -35.36 8.33 -21.78
N ALA A 116 -34.60 7.83 -20.79
CA ALA A 116 -35.01 7.91 -19.37
C ALA A 116 -34.62 9.27 -18.74
N PRO A 117 -35.43 9.85 -17.82
CA PRO A 117 -35.07 11.07 -17.12
C PRO A 117 -33.77 10.89 -16.31
N ASP A 118 -32.98 11.96 -16.19
CA ASP A 118 -31.71 12.00 -15.45
C ASP A 118 -31.93 11.71 -13.94
N GLU A 119 -32.04 10.45 -13.56
CA GLU A 119 -31.88 9.99 -12.18
C GLU A 119 -30.49 9.35 -12.00
N PRO A 120 -29.51 10.05 -11.39
CA PRO A 120 -28.20 9.49 -11.13
C PRO A 120 -28.20 8.77 -9.77
N ASP A 121 -29.06 7.77 -9.60
CA ASP A 121 -28.98 6.90 -8.41
C ASP A 121 -27.90 5.84 -8.64
N ALA A 122 -26.64 6.29 -8.56
CA ALA A 122 -25.49 5.40 -8.49
C ALA A 122 -25.59 4.57 -7.20
N VAL A 123 -25.96 3.29 -7.34
CA VAL A 123 -26.04 2.37 -6.21
C VAL A 123 -24.61 2.09 -5.72
N ALA A 124 -24.35 2.39 -4.44
CA ALA A 124 -23.10 2.03 -3.79
C ALA A 124 -23.01 0.52 -3.62
N LEU A 125 -22.40 -0.16 -4.59
CA LEU A 125 -21.96 -1.54 -4.43
C LEU A 125 -20.74 -1.52 -3.49
N LEU A 126 -20.80 -2.32 -2.43
CA LEU A 126 -19.73 -2.57 -1.47
C LEU A 126 -19.49 -1.41 -0.46
N ARG A 127 -19.83 -1.61 0.81
CA ARG A 127 -19.50 -0.68 1.92
C ARG A 127 -18.30 -1.21 2.70
N GLY A 128 -17.43 -0.33 3.22
CA GLY A 128 -16.35 -0.70 4.13
C GLY A 128 -15.03 -1.17 3.51
N GLY A 129 -14.79 -0.91 2.21
CA GLY A 129 -13.56 -1.29 1.53
C GLY A 129 -12.29 -0.71 2.19
N THR A 130 -12.38 0.50 2.74
CA THR A 130 -11.27 1.16 3.44
C THR A 130 -10.84 0.40 4.71
N THR A 131 -11.79 -0.01 5.56
CA THR A 131 -11.51 -0.74 6.80
C THR A 131 -10.91 -2.11 6.53
N ILE A 132 -11.50 -2.84 5.57
CA ILE A 132 -10.97 -4.13 5.09
C ILE A 132 -9.53 -3.94 4.59
N GLY A 133 -9.28 -2.90 3.80
CA GLY A 133 -7.94 -2.59 3.32
C GLY A 133 -6.92 -2.34 4.43
N TYR A 134 -7.31 -1.67 5.53
CA TYR A 134 -6.39 -1.52 6.68
C TYR A 134 -6.05 -2.86 7.32
N LEU A 135 -7.03 -3.72 7.56
CA LEU A 135 -6.82 -5.03 8.17
C LEU A 135 -5.90 -5.90 7.30
N GLU A 136 -6.10 -5.90 5.98
CA GLU A 136 -5.26 -6.64 5.04
C GLU A 136 -3.83 -6.15 5.02
N ARG A 137 -3.63 -4.82 4.98
CA ARG A 137 -2.28 -4.24 4.97
C ARG A 137 -1.54 -4.53 6.27
N LEU A 138 -2.21 -4.48 7.42
CA LEU A 138 -1.65 -4.87 8.70
C LEU A 138 -1.27 -6.35 8.70
N ALA A 139 -2.18 -7.24 8.27
CA ALA A 139 -1.90 -8.67 8.18
C ALA A 139 -0.69 -8.97 7.29
N VAL A 140 -0.63 -8.38 6.09
CA VAL A 140 0.48 -8.59 5.15
C VAL A 140 1.80 -8.04 5.67
N VAL A 141 1.85 -6.78 6.10
CA VAL A 141 3.13 -6.18 6.54
C VAL A 141 3.69 -6.92 7.76
N ILE A 142 2.83 -7.29 8.72
CA ILE A 142 3.23 -8.05 9.91
C ILE A 142 3.73 -9.44 9.51
N ALA A 143 3.02 -10.15 8.64
CA ALA A 143 3.41 -11.48 8.21
C ALA A 143 4.75 -11.49 7.46
N VAL A 144 4.98 -10.51 6.56
CA VAL A 144 6.26 -10.39 5.84
C VAL A 144 7.41 -10.08 6.80
N ILE A 145 7.21 -9.16 7.76
CA ILE A 145 8.21 -8.86 8.79
C ILE A 145 8.50 -10.08 9.67
N ALA A 146 7.46 -10.84 10.02
CA ALA A 146 7.57 -12.07 10.80
C ALA A 146 8.21 -13.24 10.03
N GLY A 147 8.38 -13.11 8.71
CA GLY A 147 9.00 -14.13 7.86
C GLY A 147 8.06 -15.19 7.31
N TYR A 148 6.75 -14.92 7.30
CA TYR A 148 5.70 -15.82 6.77
C TYR A 148 4.97 -15.18 5.58
N PRO A 149 5.66 -14.88 4.44
CA PRO A 149 5.05 -14.22 3.29
C PRO A 149 3.88 -15.02 2.66
N GLU A 150 3.84 -16.33 2.86
CA GLU A 150 2.74 -17.21 2.44
C GLU A 150 1.38 -16.82 3.04
N ALA A 151 1.35 -16.09 4.17
CA ALA A 151 0.12 -15.56 4.74
C ALA A 151 -0.60 -14.59 3.79
N ILE A 152 0.10 -13.98 2.82
CA ILE A 152 -0.51 -13.15 1.78
C ILE A 152 -1.52 -13.98 0.96
N ALA A 153 -1.23 -15.25 0.67
CA ALA A 153 -2.15 -16.12 -0.05
C ALA A 153 -3.43 -16.36 0.77
N VAL A 154 -3.31 -16.49 2.09
CA VAL A 154 -4.46 -16.62 3.00
C VAL A 154 -5.30 -15.35 3.00
N VAL A 155 -4.67 -14.18 3.09
CA VAL A 155 -5.37 -12.87 3.04
C VAL A 155 -6.14 -12.71 1.72
N VAL A 156 -5.50 -13.03 0.59
CA VAL A 156 -6.13 -13.00 -0.74
C VAL A 156 -7.31 -13.99 -0.81
N ALA A 157 -7.15 -15.20 -0.28
CA ALA A 157 -8.19 -16.22 -0.29
C ALA A 157 -9.42 -15.78 0.54
N VAL A 158 -9.21 -15.29 1.76
CA VAL A 158 -10.30 -14.80 2.64
C VAL A 158 -11.05 -13.64 1.97
N LYS A 159 -10.30 -12.69 1.38
CA LYS A 159 -10.89 -11.55 0.67
C LYS A 159 -11.71 -12.00 -0.56
N GLY A 160 -11.21 -12.98 -1.31
CA GLY A 160 -11.86 -13.51 -2.52
C GLY A 160 -13.20 -14.19 -2.24
N ILE A 161 -13.28 -15.01 -1.18
CA ILE A 161 -14.51 -15.73 -0.81
C ILE A 161 -15.63 -14.74 -0.44
N GLY A 162 -15.33 -13.71 0.35
CA GLY A 162 -16.34 -12.80 0.87
C GLY A 162 -17.01 -11.89 -0.18
N ARG A 163 -16.39 -11.71 -1.35
CA ARG A 163 -16.85 -10.72 -2.36
C ARG A 163 -17.24 -11.30 -3.72
N PHE A 164 -17.22 -12.62 -3.87
CA PHE A 164 -17.49 -13.27 -5.16
C PHE A 164 -18.87 -12.92 -5.75
N SER A 165 -19.92 -12.85 -4.92
CA SER A 165 -21.28 -12.51 -5.37
C SER A 165 -21.48 -11.03 -5.70
N GLU A 166 -20.67 -10.13 -5.15
CA GLU A 166 -20.79 -8.67 -5.31
C GLU A 166 -20.03 -8.15 -6.54
N LEU A 167 -19.24 -9.00 -7.20
CA LEU A 167 -18.40 -8.69 -8.34
C LEU A 167 -19.03 -9.11 -9.69
N ALA A 168 -20.34 -8.95 -9.84
CA ALA A 168 -21.06 -9.35 -11.06
C ALA A 168 -20.75 -8.44 -12.26
N ALA A 169 -20.50 -7.15 -12.04
CA ALA A 169 -20.11 -6.20 -13.08
C ALA A 169 -18.62 -6.32 -13.45
N ALA A 170 -18.29 -6.21 -14.74
CA ALA A 170 -16.92 -6.31 -15.22
C ALA A 170 -16.03 -5.17 -14.66
N GLU A 171 -16.53 -3.93 -14.63
CA GLU A 171 -15.75 -2.81 -14.10
C GLU A 171 -15.48 -2.94 -12.59
N ALA A 172 -16.42 -3.54 -11.84
CA ALA A 172 -16.25 -3.78 -10.41
C ALA A 172 -15.18 -4.86 -10.14
N ARG A 173 -15.12 -5.91 -10.96
CA ARG A 173 -14.07 -6.96 -10.90
C ARG A 173 -12.69 -6.40 -11.16
N GLU A 174 -12.52 -5.67 -12.27
CA GLU A 174 -11.22 -5.12 -12.65
C GLU A 174 -10.70 -4.17 -11.58
N ARG A 175 -11.56 -3.25 -11.11
CA ARG A 175 -11.21 -2.34 -10.01
C ARG A 175 -10.83 -3.10 -8.74
N PHE A 176 -11.58 -4.15 -8.39
CA PHE A 176 -11.30 -4.94 -7.20
C PHE A 176 -9.93 -5.64 -7.28
N ILE A 177 -9.60 -6.23 -8.43
CA ILE A 177 -8.32 -6.90 -8.65
C ILE A 177 -7.17 -5.90 -8.60
N ILE A 178 -7.26 -4.81 -9.37
CA ILE A 178 -6.20 -3.77 -9.41
C ILE A 178 -6.00 -3.15 -8.03
N GLY A 179 -7.09 -2.80 -7.35
CA GLY A 179 -7.04 -2.19 -6.03
C GLY A 179 -6.41 -3.11 -4.98
N THR A 180 -6.75 -4.40 -5.02
CA THR A 180 -6.18 -5.41 -4.11
C THR A 180 -4.69 -5.59 -4.39
N LEU A 181 -4.30 -5.82 -5.64
CA LEU A 181 -2.91 -6.04 -6.02
C LEU A 181 -2.03 -4.82 -5.67
N ALA A 182 -2.49 -3.61 -5.95
CA ALA A 182 -1.75 -2.39 -5.62
C ALA A 182 -1.55 -2.23 -4.10
N SER A 183 -2.61 -2.44 -3.31
CA SER A 183 -2.56 -2.33 -1.85
C SER A 183 -1.65 -3.40 -1.21
N LEU A 184 -1.74 -4.65 -1.67
CA LEU A 184 -0.91 -5.74 -1.15
C LEU A 184 0.55 -5.61 -1.59
N LEU A 185 0.81 -5.16 -2.82
CA LEU A 185 2.17 -4.91 -3.31
C LEU A 185 2.85 -3.83 -2.47
N TRP A 186 2.16 -2.72 -2.19
CA TRP A 186 2.67 -1.67 -1.31
C TRP A 186 3.05 -2.21 0.08
N ALA A 187 2.12 -2.91 0.75
CA ALA A 187 2.36 -3.47 2.07
C ALA A 187 3.51 -4.50 2.05
N SER A 188 3.62 -5.29 0.98
CA SER A 188 4.67 -6.29 0.80
C SER A 188 6.05 -5.66 0.64
N VAL A 189 6.18 -4.61 -0.17
CA VAL A 189 7.46 -3.90 -0.36
C VAL A 189 7.90 -3.23 0.94
N VAL A 190 6.98 -2.60 1.66
CA VAL A 190 7.26 -1.98 2.96
C VAL A 190 7.66 -3.02 4.01
N GLY A 191 7.00 -4.19 4.03
CA GLY A 191 7.38 -5.30 4.91
C GLY A 191 8.74 -5.90 4.54
N ALA A 192 9.01 -6.09 3.25
CA ALA A 192 10.26 -6.62 2.73
C ALA A 192 11.45 -5.72 3.07
N LEU A 193 11.28 -4.39 2.97
CA LEU A 193 12.28 -3.41 3.41
C LEU A 193 12.76 -3.69 4.83
N ILE A 194 11.83 -3.90 5.77
CA ILE A 194 12.18 -4.18 7.16
C ILE A 194 12.74 -5.58 7.33
N ARG A 195 12.16 -6.58 6.66
CA ARG A 195 12.64 -7.97 6.74
C ARG A 195 14.09 -8.10 6.27
N LEU A 196 14.48 -7.36 5.23
CA LEU A 196 15.86 -7.31 4.71
C LEU A 196 16.78 -6.42 5.56
N ALA A 197 16.23 -5.43 6.27
CA ALA A 197 17.03 -4.55 7.12
C ALA A 197 17.41 -5.21 8.44
N ILE A 198 16.60 -6.15 8.93
CA ILE A 198 16.86 -6.85 10.20
C ILE A 198 17.67 -8.14 9.96
N TRP A 199 17.56 -8.74 8.78
CA TRP A 199 18.03 -10.10 8.51
C TRP A 199 18.66 -10.27 7.13
#